data_AF-A0A519EK68-F1
#
_entry.id   AF-A0A519EK68-F1
#
_cell.length_a   1.000
_cell.length_b   1.000
_cell.length_c   1.000
_cell.angle_alpha   90.00
_cell.angle_beta   90.00
_cell.angle_gamma   90.00
#
_symmetry.space_group_name_H-M   'P 1'
#
loop_
_entity.id
_entity.type
_entity.pdbx_description
1 polymer ?
#
loop_
_entity_poly.entity_id
_entity_poly.type
_entity_poly.pdbx_seq_one_letter_code
_entity_poly.pdbx_strand_id
1 'polypeptide(L)'
;MVMSTFQPVLPHDLLWGLSAAALPIDAPAWAFEAVGLGHPVVVRRARVPAGLVAVGVRGRSRDQRYATHMKLDDVQRRVRPEELIAMTPDADWPALRALQQICPVMHALGLPWGVAGGAGFELASGVPVLHAGSDLDLILRTPDFF
;
A
#
# COMPACT_ATOMS: atom_id res chain seq x y z
N MET A 1 28.89 8.90 12.24
CA MET A 1 27.76 7.97 12.39
C MET A 1 26.57 8.62 11.68
N VAL A 2 26.33 8.28 10.42
CA VAL A 2 25.18 8.83 9.68
C VAL A 2 23.95 8.15 10.27
N MET A 3 23.16 8.89 11.07
CA MET A 3 21.82 8.42 11.42
C MET A 3 21.06 8.33 10.11
N SER A 4 20.88 7.11 9.60
CA SER A 4 19.96 6.87 8.50
C SER A 4 18.59 7.31 9.00
N THR A 5 18.16 8.50 8.61
CA THR A 5 16.82 9.01 8.90
C THR A 5 15.84 8.23 8.04
N PHE A 6 15.58 6.97 8.41
CA PHE A 6 14.42 6.27 7.89
C PHE A 6 13.20 7.06 8.36
N GLN A 7 12.59 7.81 7.45
CA GLN A 7 11.26 8.37 7.64
C GLN A 7 10.35 7.24 8.11
N PRO A 8 9.55 7.44 9.19
CA PRO A 8 8.71 6.39 9.72
C PRO A 8 7.81 5.85 8.61
N VAL A 9 7.68 4.52 8.57
CA VAL A 9 6.71 3.86 7.69
C VAL A 9 5.32 4.19 8.19
N LEU A 10 4.46 4.70 7.29
CA LEU A 10 3.12 5.13 7.64
C LEU A 10 2.08 4.08 7.23
N PRO A 11 0.92 4.04 7.91
CA PRO A 11 -0.21 3.26 7.44
C PRO A 11 -0.50 3.53 5.97
N HIS A 12 -0.76 2.43 5.24
CA HIS A 12 -1.00 2.36 3.81
C HIS A 12 0.19 2.57 2.88
N ASP A 13 1.41 2.75 3.41
CA ASP A 13 2.61 2.58 2.60
C ASP A 13 2.65 1.15 2.03
N LEU A 14 3.14 1.02 0.81
CA LEU A 14 3.40 -0.25 0.14
C LEU A 14 4.87 -0.59 0.27
N LEU A 15 5.17 -1.79 0.76
CA LEU A 15 6.53 -2.27 1.02
C LEU A 15 6.84 -3.51 0.19
N TRP A 16 8.04 -3.56 -0.38
CA TRP A 16 8.62 -4.76 -0.98
C TRP A 16 9.76 -5.28 -0.12
N GLY A 17 9.98 -6.59 -0.18
CA GLY A 17 11.07 -7.28 0.51
C GLY A 17 10.61 -8.32 1.54
N LEU A 18 9.30 -8.45 1.78
CA LEU A 18 8.79 -9.57 2.59
C LEU A 18 9.19 -10.89 1.92
N SER A 19 9.89 -11.75 2.66
CA SER A 19 10.22 -13.10 2.17
C SER A 19 9.08 -14.06 2.46
N ALA A 20 8.79 -14.96 1.52
CA ALA A 20 7.81 -16.03 1.72
C ALA A 20 8.18 -16.92 2.91
N ALA A 21 9.48 -17.07 3.22
CA ALA A 21 9.97 -17.81 4.38
C ALA A 21 9.66 -17.13 5.73
N ALA A 22 9.28 -15.85 5.71
CA ALA A 22 8.85 -15.13 6.91
C ALA A 22 7.35 -15.31 7.23
N LEU A 23 6.58 -15.91 6.32
CA LEU A 23 5.18 -16.23 6.58
C LEU A 23 5.05 -17.46 7.50
N PRO A 24 4.06 -17.48 8.41
CA PRO A 24 3.72 -18.69 9.16
C PRO A 24 3.40 -19.87 8.24
N ILE A 25 3.74 -21.09 8.65
CA ILE A 25 3.55 -22.31 7.85
C ILE A 25 2.06 -22.59 7.52
N ASP A 26 1.15 -22.08 8.34
CA ASP A 26 -0.30 -22.18 8.19
C ASP A 26 -0.91 -20.98 7.44
N ALA A 27 -0.09 -20.07 6.92
CA ALA A 27 -0.59 -19.00 6.05
C ALA A 27 -1.23 -19.60 4.78
N PRO A 28 -2.28 -18.97 4.23
CA PRO A 28 -2.92 -19.47 3.02
C PRO A 28 -1.94 -19.56 1.85
N ALA A 29 -2.07 -20.58 1.00
CA ALA A 29 -1.18 -20.80 -0.15
C ALA A 29 -1.08 -19.57 -1.07
N TRP A 30 -2.19 -18.84 -1.28
CA TRP A 30 -2.21 -17.63 -2.08
C TRP A 30 -1.37 -16.49 -1.49
N ALA A 31 -1.14 -16.47 -0.17
CA ALA A 31 -0.29 -15.47 0.48
C ALA A 31 1.19 -15.77 0.19
N PHE A 32 1.59 -17.04 0.26
CA PHE A 32 2.92 -17.48 -0.18
C PHE A 32 3.15 -17.16 -1.66
N GLU A 33 2.17 -17.42 -2.52
CA GLU A 33 2.24 -17.12 -3.95
C GLU A 33 2.42 -15.62 -4.21
N ALA A 34 1.58 -14.77 -3.61
CA ALA A 34 1.66 -13.33 -3.78
C ALA A 34 3.03 -12.77 -3.35
N VAL A 35 3.56 -13.23 -2.21
CA VAL A 35 4.89 -12.83 -1.74
C VAL A 35 5.99 -13.39 -2.65
N GLY A 36 5.86 -14.64 -3.11
CA GLY A 36 6.80 -15.27 -4.04
C GLY A 36 6.85 -14.58 -5.42
N LEU A 37 5.75 -13.99 -5.86
CA LEU A 37 5.67 -13.13 -7.05
C LEU A 37 6.28 -11.73 -6.82
N GLY A 38 6.74 -11.42 -5.62
CA GLY A 38 7.31 -10.11 -5.29
C GLY A 38 6.27 -8.99 -5.21
N HIS A 39 4.99 -9.31 -4.99
CA HIS A 39 3.96 -8.29 -4.78
C HIS A 39 4.23 -7.50 -3.49
N PRO A 40 3.89 -6.20 -3.44
CA PRO A 40 4.04 -5.43 -2.22
C PRO A 40 3.08 -5.89 -1.12
N VAL A 41 3.45 -5.61 0.11
CA VAL A 41 2.56 -5.69 1.27
C VAL A 41 2.13 -4.28 1.72
N VAL A 42 0.92 -4.18 2.25
CA VAL A 42 0.33 -2.90 2.67
C VAL A 42 0.54 -2.71 4.16
N VAL A 43 1.08 -1.57 4.59
CA VAL A 43 1.24 -1.25 6.02
C VAL A 43 -0.12 -1.03 6.67
N ARG A 44 -0.33 -1.67 7.81
CA ARG A 44 -1.58 -1.64 8.57
C ARG A 44 -1.43 -0.83 9.86
N ARG A 45 -2.54 -0.28 10.34
CA ARG A 45 -2.62 0.34 11.67
C ARG A 45 -2.69 -0.77 12.74
N ALA A 46 -1.55 -1.15 13.30
CA ALA A 46 -1.50 -2.03 14.47
C ALA A 46 -0.22 -1.78 15.29
N ARG A 47 -0.30 -2.03 16.59
CA ARG A 47 0.87 -2.00 17.48
C ARG A 47 1.66 -3.29 17.32
N VAL A 48 2.96 -3.16 17.12
CA VAL A 48 3.89 -4.29 16.97
C VAL A 48 5.18 -4.00 17.75
N PRO A 49 5.96 -5.03 18.11
CA PRO A 49 7.28 -4.83 18.70
C PRO A 49 8.19 -3.93 17.85
N ALA A 50 9.16 -3.28 18.51
CA ALA A 50 10.16 -2.47 17.83
C ALA A 50 10.92 -3.30 16.77
N GLY A 51 11.25 -2.67 15.64
CA GLY A 51 11.90 -3.33 14.50
C GLY A 51 10.93 -4.08 13.57
N LEU A 52 9.66 -4.20 13.93
CA LEU A 52 8.61 -4.78 13.07
C LEU A 52 7.64 -3.71 12.58
N VAL A 53 6.98 -4.01 11.47
CA VAL A 53 5.83 -3.27 10.94
C VAL A 53 4.69 -4.24 10.67
N ALA A 54 3.47 -3.86 11.07
CA ALA A 54 2.27 -4.61 10.73
C ALA A 54 1.95 -4.42 9.25
N VAL A 55 1.81 -5.51 8.52
CA VAL A 55 1.55 -5.49 7.08
C VAL A 55 0.42 -6.44 6.71
N GLY A 56 -0.13 -6.25 5.51
CA GLY A 56 -1.14 -7.10 4.92
C GLY A 56 -0.70 -7.57 3.54
N VAL A 57 -0.69 -8.89 3.32
CA VAL A 57 -0.55 -9.48 1.98
C VAL A 57 -1.91 -9.38 1.28
N ARG A 58 -1.88 -9.02 0.00
CA ARG A 58 -3.05 -8.95 -0.87
C ARG A 58 -2.98 -10.02 -1.94
N GLY A 59 -4.05 -10.81 -2.04
CA GLY A 59 -4.25 -11.71 -3.17
C GLY A 59 -5.05 -11.04 -4.29
N ARG A 60 -5.52 -11.86 -5.23
CA ARG A 60 -6.21 -11.40 -6.46
C ARG A 60 -7.64 -10.94 -6.18
N SER A 61 -8.31 -11.55 -5.20
CA SER A 61 -9.69 -11.24 -4.86
C SER A 61 -9.78 -10.34 -3.62
N ARG A 62 -10.92 -9.62 -3.49
CA ARG A 62 -11.13 -8.63 -2.42
C ARG A 62 -11.02 -9.22 -1.02
N ASP A 63 -11.42 -10.47 -0.86
CA ASP A 63 -11.41 -11.25 0.38
C ASP A 63 -10.04 -11.85 0.71
N GLN A 64 -9.11 -11.94 -0.24
CA GLN A 64 -7.75 -12.39 -0.01
C GLN A 64 -6.90 -11.28 0.65
N ARG A 65 -7.06 -11.16 1.96
CA ARG A 65 -6.31 -10.23 2.82
C ARG A 65 -5.73 -10.99 4.00
N TYR A 66 -4.40 -11.05 4.10
CA TYR A 66 -3.71 -11.83 5.13
C TYR A 66 -2.86 -10.90 5.99
N ALA A 67 -3.12 -10.95 7.29
CA ALA A 67 -2.47 -10.15 8.30
C ALA A 67 -1.12 -10.77 8.69
N THR A 68 -0.02 -10.02 8.60
CA THR A 68 1.30 -10.48 9.07
C THR A 68 2.18 -9.31 9.51
N HIS A 69 3.46 -9.58 9.77
CA HIS A 69 4.48 -8.62 10.13
C HIS A 69 5.66 -8.70 9.18
N MET A 70 6.39 -7.61 9.04
CA MET A 70 7.63 -7.51 8.28
C MET A 70 8.68 -6.84 9.15
N LYS A 71 9.94 -7.26 9.07
CA LYS A 71 11.03 -6.53 9.74
C LYS A 71 11.33 -5.26 8.95
N LEU A 72 11.59 -4.16 9.65
CA LEU A 72 11.97 -2.90 9.02
C LEU A 72 13.25 -3.05 8.18
N ASP A 73 14.20 -3.87 8.65
CA ASP A 73 15.46 -4.14 7.95
C ASP A 73 15.27 -4.95 6.65
N ASP A 74 14.14 -5.64 6.50
CA ASP A 74 13.83 -6.41 5.28
C ASP A 74 13.19 -5.51 4.19
N VAL A 75 12.92 -4.23 4.47
CA VAL A 75 12.28 -3.31 3.51
C VAL A 75 13.26 -2.93 2.40
N GLN A 76 12.99 -3.43 1.19
CA GLN A 76 13.81 -3.18 0.01
C GLN A 76 13.34 -1.98 -0.81
N ARG A 77 12.01 -1.75 -0.83
CA ARG A 77 11.39 -0.61 -1.50
C ARG A 77 10.15 -0.18 -0.73
N ARG A 78 9.93 1.13 -0.71
CA ARG A 78 8.70 1.74 -0.20
C ARG A 78 8.08 2.60 -1.28
N VAL A 79 6.76 2.55 -1.39
CA VAL A 79 5.95 3.50 -2.15
C VAL A 79 4.86 4.03 -1.24
N ARG A 80 4.82 5.34 -1.08
CA ARG A 80 3.80 6.03 -0.29
C ARG A 80 2.57 6.36 -1.14
N PRO A 81 1.37 6.41 -0.55
CA PRO A 81 0.15 6.83 -1.23
C PRO A 81 0.31 8.16 -2.00
N GLU A 82 1.03 9.12 -1.42
CA GLU A 82 1.26 10.46 -1.95
C GLU A 82 2.07 10.44 -3.27
N GLU A 83 2.92 9.42 -3.47
CA GLU A 83 3.77 9.28 -4.66
C GLU A 83 2.99 8.76 -5.87
N LEU A 84 1.81 8.18 -5.64
CA LEU A 84 0.98 7.56 -6.68
C LEU A 84 0.10 8.57 -7.43
N ILE A 85 -0.05 9.79 -6.91
CA ILE A 85 -0.91 10.83 -7.51
C ILE A 85 -0.43 11.20 -8.92
N ALA A 86 0.89 11.24 -9.13
CA ALA A 86 1.50 11.65 -10.39
C ALA A 86 1.53 10.52 -11.43
N MET A 87 1.10 9.31 -11.08
CA MET A 87 1.12 8.17 -12.00
C MET A 87 -0.06 8.24 -12.95
N THR A 88 0.22 8.07 -14.25
CA THR A 88 -0.81 7.96 -15.28
C THR A 88 -1.06 6.48 -15.54
N PRO A 89 -2.21 5.92 -15.14
CA PRO A 89 -2.53 4.54 -15.45
C PRO A 89 -2.88 4.39 -16.93
N ASP A 90 -2.49 3.26 -17.53
CA ASP A 90 -2.93 2.88 -18.88
C ASP A 90 -4.41 2.41 -18.89
N ALA A 91 -4.91 1.93 -17.75
CA ALA A 91 -6.26 1.41 -17.61
C ALA A 91 -7.30 2.51 -17.39
N ASP A 92 -8.47 2.38 -18.03
CA ASP A 92 -9.58 3.34 -17.93
C ASP A 92 -10.72 2.82 -17.01
N TRP A 93 -10.39 2.63 -15.73
CA TRP A 93 -11.37 2.22 -14.71
C TRP A 93 -12.14 3.41 -14.12
N PRO A 94 -13.42 3.23 -13.71
CA PRO A 94 -14.19 4.28 -13.05
C PRO A 94 -13.48 4.93 -11.85
N ALA A 95 -12.80 4.12 -11.02
CA ALA A 95 -12.02 4.62 -9.88
C ALA A 95 -10.86 5.55 -10.30
N LEU A 96 -10.22 5.28 -11.44
CA LEU A 96 -9.10 6.07 -11.96
C LEU A 96 -9.59 7.38 -12.62
N ARG A 97 -10.74 7.35 -13.29
CA ARG A 97 -11.42 8.59 -13.73
C ARG A 97 -11.84 9.45 -12.55
N ALA A 98 -12.39 8.84 -11.49
CA ALA A 98 -12.73 9.56 -10.27
C ALA A 98 -11.49 10.20 -9.62
N LEU A 99 -10.34 9.52 -9.66
CA LEU A 99 -9.07 10.06 -9.18
C LEU A 99 -8.66 11.32 -9.97
N GLN A 100 -8.76 11.29 -11.30
CA GLN A 100 -8.47 12.45 -12.14
C GLN A 100 -9.41 13.62 -11.82
N GLN A 101 -10.70 13.35 -11.61
CA GLN A 101 -11.71 14.38 -11.31
C GLN A 101 -11.52 15.02 -9.93
N ILE A 102 -11.14 14.25 -8.91
CA ILE A 102 -10.98 14.76 -7.55
C ILE A 102 -9.62 15.41 -7.31
N CYS A 103 -8.62 15.11 -8.16
CA CYS A 103 -7.24 15.58 -8.00
C CYS A 103 -7.13 17.11 -7.80
N PRO A 104 -7.80 17.98 -8.58
CA PRO A 104 -7.75 19.43 -8.36
C PRO A 104 -8.33 19.86 -7.00
N VAL A 105 -9.41 19.20 -6.55
CA VAL A 105 -10.04 19.48 -5.25
C VAL A 105 -9.08 19.13 -4.12
N MET A 106 -8.45 17.95 -4.19
CA MET A 106 -7.49 17.51 -3.18
C MET A 106 -6.23 18.39 -3.14
N HIS A 107 -5.74 18.86 -4.29
CA HIS A 107 -4.64 19.81 -4.35
C HIS A 107 -4.99 21.15 -3.68
N ALA A 108 -6.22 21.64 -3.89
CA ALA A 108 -6.69 22.89 -3.31
C ALA A 108 -6.79 22.86 -1.78
N LEU A 109 -6.89 21.68 -1.15
CA LEU A 109 -6.89 21.54 0.31
C LEU A 109 -5.54 21.92 0.95
N GLY A 110 -4.45 21.92 0.20
CA GLY A 110 -3.11 22.23 0.72
C GLY A 110 -2.57 21.21 1.74
N LEU A 111 -3.24 20.06 1.89
CA LEU A 111 -2.85 18.97 2.80
C LEU A 111 -2.16 17.85 2.01
N PRO A 112 -1.17 17.16 2.59
CA PRO A 112 -0.62 15.95 1.97
C PRO A 112 -1.72 14.90 1.82
N TRP A 113 -1.86 14.35 0.63
CA TRP A 113 -2.86 13.34 0.32
C TRP A 113 -2.28 12.32 -0.66
N GLY A 114 -2.95 11.18 -0.81
CA GLY A 114 -2.47 10.10 -1.66
C GLY A 114 -3.53 9.07 -2.01
N VAL A 115 -3.20 8.18 -2.95
CA VAL A 115 -4.09 7.11 -3.42
C VAL A 115 -3.80 5.84 -2.64
N ALA A 116 -4.85 5.17 -2.16
CA ALA A 116 -4.75 3.92 -1.42
C ALA A 116 -5.67 2.85 -2.04
N GLY A 117 -5.90 1.78 -1.29
CA GLY A 117 -6.85 0.75 -1.71
C GLY A 117 -6.40 -0.04 -2.94
N GLY A 118 -7.36 -0.55 -3.70
CA GLY A 118 -7.11 -1.29 -4.94
C GLY A 118 -6.40 -0.43 -5.98
N ALA A 119 -6.81 0.84 -6.14
CA ALA A 119 -6.19 1.75 -7.10
C ALA A 119 -4.73 2.03 -6.76
N GLY A 120 -4.43 2.34 -5.49
CA GLY A 120 -3.04 2.54 -5.06
C GLY A 120 -2.19 1.28 -5.21
N PHE A 121 -2.76 0.11 -4.93
CA PHE A 121 -2.06 -1.17 -5.10
C PHE A 121 -1.74 -1.44 -6.58
N GLU A 122 -2.70 -1.30 -7.49
CA GLU A 122 -2.51 -1.51 -8.92
C GLU A 122 -1.51 -0.50 -9.49
N LEU A 123 -1.65 0.80 -9.18
CA LEU A 123 -0.73 1.84 -9.63
C LEU A 123 0.72 1.54 -9.21
N ALA A 124 0.93 1.12 -7.96
CA ALA A 124 2.27 0.91 -7.44
C ALA A 124 2.94 -0.39 -7.92
N SER A 125 2.14 -1.44 -8.16
CA SER A 125 2.61 -2.80 -8.42
C SER A 125 2.45 -3.27 -9.86
N GLY A 126 1.57 -2.64 -10.63
CA GLY A 126 1.13 -3.13 -11.94
C GLY A 126 0.22 -4.37 -11.89
N VAL A 127 -0.12 -4.88 -10.70
CA VAL A 127 -0.98 -6.06 -10.56
C VAL A 127 -2.44 -5.65 -10.76
N PRO A 128 -3.14 -6.21 -11.77
CA PRO A 128 -4.51 -5.83 -12.08
C PRO A 128 -5.47 -6.35 -11.00
N VAL A 129 -6.06 -5.43 -10.23
CA VAL A 129 -7.03 -5.69 -9.16
C VAL A 129 -8.29 -4.81 -9.28
N LEU A 130 -8.22 -3.75 -10.07
CA LEU A 130 -9.36 -2.88 -10.36
C LEU A 130 -10.32 -3.53 -11.35
N HIS A 131 -11.60 -3.20 -11.18
CA HIS A 131 -12.70 -3.58 -12.04
C HIS A 131 -13.76 -2.47 -12.03
N ALA A 132 -14.81 -2.60 -12.84
CA ALA A 132 -15.84 -1.58 -12.99
C ALA A 132 -16.60 -1.22 -11.69
N GLY A 133 -16.54 -2.08 -10.68
CA GLY A 133 -17.18 -1.88 -9.37
C GLY A 133 -16.21 -1.50 -8.25
N SER A 134 -14.95 -1.20 -8.58
CA SER A 134 -13.97 -0.77 -7.58
C SER A 134 -14.26 0.65 -7.09
N ASP A 135 -14.03 0.86 -5.80
CA ASP A 135 -14.03 2.16 -5.14
C ASP A 135 -12.70 2.89 -5.35
N LEU A 136 -12.71 4.21 -5.08
CA LEU A 136 -11.50 5.01 -4.96
C LEU A 136 -11.24 5.30 -3.47
N ASP A 137 -10.13 4.79 -2.96
CA ASP A 137 -9.66 5.07 -1.61
C ASP A 137 -8.60 6.18 -1.63
N LEU A 138 -8.81 7.23 -0.83
CA LEU A 138 -7.87 8.33 -0.66
C LEU A 138 -7.40 8.41 0.79
N ILE A 139 -6.17 8.88 0.97
CA ILE A 139 -5.62 9.23 2.28
C ILE A 139 -5.37 10.72 2.28
N LEU A 140 -5.78 11.36 3.37
CA LEU A 140 -5.46 12.74 3.69
C LEU A 140 -4.67 12.73 5.01
N ARG A 141 -3.53 13.40 5.03
CA ARG A 141 -2.70 13.56 6.22
C ARG A 141 -2.97 14.92 6.83
N THR A 142 -3.47 14.93 8.06
CA THR A 142 -3.66 16.15 8.85
C THR A 142 -2.53 16.23 9.88
N PRO A 143 -2.06 17.45 10.21
CA PRO A 143 -1.04 17.62 11.26
C PRO A 143 -1.57 17.21 12.64
N ASP A 144 -2.86 17.42 12.86
CA ASP A 144 -3.56 17.11 14.11
C ASP A 144 -4.66 16.06 13.86
N PHE A 145 -4.90 15.22 14.86
CA PHE A 145 -6.11 14.40 14.92
C PHE A 145 -7.25 15.29 15.44
N PHE A 146 -8.36 15.33 14.71
CA PHE A 146 -9.61 15.89 15.21
C PHE A 146 -10.28 14.96 16.23
#